data_AF-A0A8J4XUB0-F1
#
_entry.id   AF-A0A8J4XUB0-F1
#
_cell.length_a   1.000
_cell.length_b   1.000
_cell.length_c   1.000
_cell.angle_alpha   90.00
_cell.angle_beta   90.00
_cell.angle_gamma   90.00
#
_symmetry.space_group_name_H-M   'P 1'
#
loop_
_entity.id
_entity.type
_entity.pdbx_description
1 polymer ?
#
loop_
_entity_poly.entity_id
_entity_poly.type
_entity_poly.pdbx_seq_one_letter_code
_entity_poly.pdbx_strand_id
1 'polypeptide(L)'
;MNEAVTVVIPRTRPTAEGHCEALGGDTETEGARAGGWPRQHECPWYTDVAAGLPAPTTTSSKSVVRGGAMSFTHRYLLPLLAHAWPLLLSTGLALLLAMLLMRRRRRHDDTRGQETTRAAAKRVIDLGGVGDKEEEDDTSDMVSPLHREDVPHVPFEHTRMTVEESQRRAEEFYHLMNQRRSLRFFSHDPVPRRLVETLVRTAGTAPSGAHTEPWSFVAVSDAEIKEQIRAIVEDEEEINYTKRMGKQWVKDLKAFKTTWTKEYLTEAPWVLLIFKQPYTPLPDGRKINHYYHEISTALSCGILLAAIQNAGLVTLTSTPLNCGPALRTLLTRPAHEKLLLLLPLGYPAKGATVPGISRKPLHEILDTM
;
A
#
# COMPACT_ATOMS: atom_id res chain seq x y z
N MET A 1 -26.00 -28.80 -7.52
CA MET A 1 -24.77 -28.45 -8.24
C MET A 1 -24.63 -26.94 -8.12
N ASN A 2 -23.82 -26.48 -7.16
CA ASN A 2 -23.73 -25.07 -6.78
C ASN A 2 -22.55 -24.47 -7.55
N GLU A 3 -22.82 -23.62 -8.54
CA GLU A 3 -21.77 -22.94 -9.31
C GLU A 3 -21.40 -21.62 -8.63
N ALA A 4 -20.27 -21.63 -7.90
CA ALA A 4 -19.51 -20.40 -7.70
C ALA A 4 -19.01 -19.94 -9.08
N VAL A 5 -19.57 -18.85 -9.59
CA VAL A 5 -19.22 -18.34 -10.92
C VAL A 5 -17.85 -17.68 -10.82
N THR A 6 -16.84 -18.35 -11.37
CA THR A 6 -15.56 -17.71 -11.64
C THR A 6 -15.73 -16.87 -12.89
N VAL A 7 -15.69 -15.55 -12.76
CA VAL A 7 -15.62 -14.68 -13.93
C VAL A 7 -14.15 -14.60 -14.32
N VAL A 8 -13.71 -15.59 -15.11
CA VAL A 8 -12.46 -15.48 -15.87
C VAL A 8 -12.79 -14.62 -17.07
N ILE A 9 -12.23 -13.41 -17.13
CA ILE A 9 -12.43 -12.52 -18.27
C ILE A 9 -11.78 -13.19 -19.49
N PRO A 10 -12.53 -13.62 -20.50
CA PRO A 10 -11.96 -14.29 -21.66
C PRO A 10 -11.13 -13.30 -22.47
N ARG A 11 -10.01 -13.77 -23.03
CA ARG A 11 -9.19 -13.02 -24.00
C ARG A 11 -9.93 -12.87 -25.33
N THR A 12 -10.91 -11.96 -25.39
CA THR A 12 -11.61 -11.67 -26.65
C THR A 12 -11.13 -10.33 -27.20
N ARG A 13 -10.57 -10.37 -28.42
CA ARG A 13 -10.30 -9.19 -29.24
C ARG A 13 -11.59 -8.40 -29.48
N PRO A 14 -11.56 -7.07 -29.57
CA PRO A 14 -12.58 -6.34 -30.28
C PRO A 14 -12.37 -6.59 -31.78
N THR A 15 -13.28 -7.33 -32.42
CA THR A 15 -13.44 -7.30 -33.87
C THR A 15 -14.13 -5.99 -34.22
N ALA A 16 -13.40 -5.08 -34.84
CA ALA A 16 -13.92 -3.81 -35.32
C ALA A 16 -14.72 -4.02 -36.61
N GLU A 17 -15.98 -4.41 -36.51
CA GLU A 17 -16.96 -4.28 -37.61
C GLU A 17 -18.35 -3.96 -37.02
N GLY A 18 -18.81 -2.74 -37.22
CA GLY A 18 -20.15 -2.29 -36.83
C GLY A 18 -20.40 -0.87 -37.31
N HIS A 19 -21.21 -0.75 -38.35
CA HIS A 19 -21.48 0.45 -39.13
C HIS A 19 -22.04 1.63 -38.33
N CYS A 20 -21.60 2.85 -38.68
CA CYS A 20 -22.27 4.10 -38.35
C CYS A 20 -23.46 4.32 -39.30
N GLU A 21 -24.68 4.24 -38.79
CA GLU A 21 -25.84 4.88 -39.42
C GLU A 21 -26.07 6.25 -38.79
N ALA A 22 -26.06 7.26 -39.66
CA ALA A 22 -26.37 8.63 -39.35
C ALA A 22 -27.90 8.82 -39.22
N LEU A 23 -28.33 9.55 -38.19
CA LEU A 23 -29.64 10.18 -38.17
C LEU A 23 -29.45 11.66 -37.86
N GLY A 24 -29.74 12.48 -38.87
CA GLY A 24 -29.88 13.92 -38.73
C GLY A 24 -31.24 14.31 -38.13
N GLY A 25 -31.30 15.53 -37.63
CA GLY A 25 -32.52 16.15 -37.12
C GLY A 25 -32.22 17.57 -36.64
N ASP A 26 -32.37 18.53 -37.54
CA ASP A 26 -32.42 19.97 -37.26
C ASP A 26 -33.75 20.33 -36.59
N THR A 27 -33.73 21.27 -35.63
CA THR A 27 -34.65 22.43 -35.53
C THR A 27 -34.15 23.43 -34.46
N GLU A 28 -33.80 24.64 -34.94
CA GLU A 28 -34.09 26.03 -34.49
C GLU A 28 -34.94 26.23 -33.20
N THR A 29 -34.92 27.32 -32.39
CA THR A 29 -34.19 28.61 -32.24
C THR A 29 -34.68 29.28 -30.93
N GLU A 30 -34.07 30.43 -30.56
CA GLU A 30 -34.44 31.44 -29.53
C GLU A 30 -33.85 31.22 -28.12
N GLY A 31 -33.16 32.16 -27.45
CA GLY A 31 -32.80 33.55 -27.72
C GLY A 31 -32.26 34.20 -26.44
N ALA A 32 -31.57 35.34 -26.61
CA ALA A 32 -31.28 36.40 -25.62
C ALA A 32 -29.93 36.45 -24.86
N ARG A 33 -29.08 37.35 -25.40
CA ARG A 33 -28.40 38.51 -24.77
C ARG A 33 -27.11 38.36 -23.96
N ALA A 34 -26.13 39.11 -24.47
CA ALA A 34 -24.82 39.45 -23.94
C ALA A 34 -24.84 40.57 -22.87
N GLY A 35 -23.70 40.67 -22.16
CA GLY A 35 -23.32 41.72 -21.22
C GLY A 35 -23.00 41.09 -19.87
N GLY A 36 -21.79 41.11 -19.31
CA GLY A 36 -20.68 42.05 -19.37
C GLY A 36 -19.86 41.77 -18.10
N TRP A 37 -18.54 41.67 -18.24
CA TRP A 37 -17.60 41.37 -17.15
C TRP A 37 -17.52 42.49 -16.11
N PRO A 38 -17.09 42.16 -14.87
CA PRO A 38 -16.12 43.00 -14.19
C PRO A 38 -14.82 42.26 -13.84
N ARG A 39 -13.73 43.03 -13.95
CA ARG A 39 -12.33 42.67 -13.70
C ARG A 39 -11.99 42.69 -12.20
N GLN A 40 -10.97 41.90 -11.88
CA GLN A 40 -9.82 42.20 -11.01
C GLN A 40 -10.08 42.84 -9.64
N HIS A 41 -9.78 42.06 -8.59
CA HIS A 41 -9.29 42.60 -7.33
C HIS A 41 -7.94 41.99 -6.98
N GLU A 42 -7.10 42.88 -6.45
CA GLU A 42 -5.65 42.82 -6.36
C GLU A 42 -5.18 42.08 -5.10
N CYS A 43 -4.04 41.40 -5.22
CA CYS A 43 -3.26 40.84 -4.12
C CYS A 43 -2.39 41.96 -3.51
N PRO A 44 -2.41 42.22 -2.18
CA PRO A 44 -1.67 43.34 -1.62
C PRO A 44 -0.62 42.92 -0.59
N TRP A 45 0.55 42.39 -0.98
CA TRP A 45 1.71 42.34 -0.05
C TRP A 45 3.06 42.40 -0.78
N TYR A 46 3.46 43.60 -1.20
CA TYR A 46 4.87 43.94 -1.39
C TYR A 46 5.07 45.43 -1.06
N THR A 47 5.77 45.69 0.04
CA THR A 47 6.43 46.99 0.27
C THR A 47 7.82 46.72 0.82
N ASP A 48 8.80 47.23 0.08
CA ASP A 48 10.22 47.38 0.42
C ASP A 48 10.43 48.00 1.80
N VAL A 49 11.55 47.68 2.46
CA VAL A 49 12.59 48.65 2.86
C VAL A 49 13.89 47.90 3.23
N ALA A 50 14.98 48.36 2.63
CA ALA A 50 16.38 47.99 2.89
C ALA A 50 16.88 48.43 4.28
N ALA A 51 17.72 47.61 4.92
CA ALA A 51 18.66 48.07 5.95
C ALA A 51 19.87 47.13 6.04
N GLY A 52 21.06 47.71 5.88
CA GLY A 52 22.34 47.02 5.80
C GLY A 52 22.99 46.66 7.15
N LEU A 53 23.95 45.74 7.04
CA LEU A 53 24.86 45.22 8.06
C LEU A 53 25.91 46.25 8.53
N PRO A 54 26.57 45.99 9.68
CA PRO A 54 28.03 46.11 9.72
C PRO A 54 28.77 44.90 10.31
N ALA A 55 30.07 44.87 9.98
CA ALA A 55 31.06 43.80 10.00
C ALA A 55 31.73 43.52 11.39
N PRO A 56 32.58 42.46 11.52
CA PRO A 56 33.16 42.00 12.78
C PRO A 56 34.58 42.56 13.04
N THR A 57 34.98 42.60 14.32
CA THR A 57 36.36 42.93 14.76
C THR A 57 37.05 41.75 15.46
N THR A 58 38.38 41.82 15.46
CA THR A 58 39.36 40.73 15.44
C THR A 58 40.16 40.56 16.75
N THR A 59 40.77 39.36 16.93
CA THR A 59 42.11 39.05 17.53
C THR A 59 42.35 39.33 19.04
N SER A 60 43.23 38.68 19.84
CA SER A 60 44.29 37.67 19.69
C SER A 60 44.90 37.31 21.09
N SER A 61 45.34 36.05 21.27
CA SER A 61 46.55 35.52 21.98
C SER A 61 46.98 36.00 23.40
N LYS A 62 47.33 35.04 24.28
CA LYS A 62 48.71 34.89 24.83
C LYS A 62 48.94 33.65 25.74
N SER A 63 50.21 33.23 25.72
CA SER A 63 50.85 32.04 26.27
C SER A 63 51.58 32.24 27.61
N VAL A 64 51.63 31.17 28.42
CA VAL A 64 52.70 30.61 29.29
C VAL A 64 53.85 31.50 29.80
N VAL A 65 54.12 31.47 31.12
CA VAL A 65 55.49 31.47 31.73
C VAL A 65 55.52 30.62 33.02
N ARG A 66 56.65 29.93 33.23
CA ARG A 66 57.07 29.04 34.34
C ARG A 66 57.92 29.78 35.39
N GLY A 67 57.98 29.20 36.59
CA GLY A 67 59.09 29.33 37.56
C GLY A 67 58.56 29.49 38.99
N GLY A 68 59.02 28.83 40.05
CA GLY A 68 60.11 27.89 40.29
C GLY A 68 60.21 27.78 41.82
N ALA A 69 60.22 26.57 42.38
CA ALA A 69 60.46 26.37 43.82
C ALA A 69 60.94 24.92 44.06
N MET A 70 62.14 24.63 43.56
CA MET A 70 62.98 23.58 44.10
C MET A 70 63.44 24.01 45.51
N SER A 71 63.09 23.24 46.54
CA SER A 71 63.99 22.90 47.68
C SER A 71 63.31 22.21 48.86
N PHE A 72 62.10 21.65 48.74
CA PHE A 72 61.49 20.87 49.83
C PHE A 72 61.38 19.35 49.55
N THR A 73 61.40 18.94 48.29
CA THR A 73 61.07 17.55 47.89
C THR A 73 62.21 16.55 48.08
N HIS A 74 63.47 16.99 48.12
CA HIS A 74 64.61 16.07 48.02
C HIS A 74 64.97 15.35 49.33
N ARG A 75 64.33 15.69 50.47
CA ARG A 75 64.66 15.10 51.78
C ARG A 75 63.58 14.15 52.34
N TYR A 76 62.42 14.05 51.69
CA TYR A 76 61.32 13.14 52.10
C TYR A 76 60.60 12.39 50.96
N LEU A 77 60.73 12.82 49.69
CA LEU A 77 59.94 12.26 48.57
C LEU A 77 60.57 11.02 47.91
N LEU A 78 61.90 10.91 47.93
CA LEU A 78 62.65 9.83 47.26
C LEU A 78 62.46 8.43 47.90
N PRO A 79 62.39 8.26 49.23
CA PRO A 79 62.09 6.96 49.83
C PRO A 79 60.64 6.50 49.60
N LEU A 80 59.70 7.46 49.54
CA LEU A 80 58.27 7.22 49.31
C LEU A 80 57.99 6.77 47.87
N LEU A 81 58.68 7.34 46.88
CA LEU A 81 58.55 6.93 45.48
C LEU A 81 59.21 5.58 45.19
N ALA A 82 60.30 5.22 45.87
CA ALA A 82 60.98 3.94 45.69
C ALA A 82 60.13 2.74 46.14
N HIS A 83 59.28 2.90 47.17
CA HIS A 83 58.41 1.83 47.67
C HIS A 83 57.02 1.81 47.02
N ALA A 84 56.53 2.94 46.51
CA ALA A 84 55.22 3.02 45.87
C ALA A 84 55.23 2.65 44.38
N TRP A 85 56.38 2.69 43.70
CA TRP A 85 56.46 2.43 42.25
C TRP A 85 55.95 1.04 41.82
N PRO A 86 56.20 -0.08 42.55
CA PRO A 86 55.66 -1.40 42.15
C PRO A 86 54.14 -1.48 42.30
N LEU A 87 53.57 -0.78 43.28
CA LEU A 87 52.12 -0.69 43.50
C LEU A 87 51.45 0.20 42.44
N LEU A 88 52.10 1.29 42.02
CA LEU A 88 51.61 2.15 40.94
C LEU A 88 51.70 1.43 39.57
N LEU A 89 52.73 0.63 39.34
CA LEU A 89 52.85 -0.18 38.13
C LEU A 89 51.79 -1.28 38.05
N SER A 90 51.58 -2.02 39.15
CA SER A 90 50.60 -3.11 39.21
C SER A 90 49.16 -2.59 39.10
N THR A 91 48.83 -1.48 39.78
CA THR A 91 47.52 -0.84 39.64
C THR A 91 47.31 -0.24 38.25
N GLY A 92 48.34 0.39 37.66
CA GLY A 92 48.30 0.89 36.28
C GLY A 92 48.09 -0.22 35.25
N LEU A 93 48.79 -1.36 35.40
CA LEU A 93 48.64 -2.52 34.52
C LEU A 93 47.26 -3.16 34.67
N ALA A 94 46.73 -3.25 35.89
CA ALA A 94 45.39 -3.76 36.16
C ALA A 94 44.30 -2.86 35.56
N LEU A 95 44.44 -1.53 35.65
CA LEU A 95 43.53 -0.57 35.01
C LEU A 95 43.62 -0.64 33.48
N LEU A 96 44.81 -0.82 32.92
CA LEU A 96 44.98 -0.99 31.46
C LEU A 96 44.33 -2.28 30.98
N LEU A 97 44.51 -3.40 31.71
CA LEU A 97 43.84 -4.67 31.45
C LEU A 97 42.33 -4.54 31.57
N ALA A 98 41.83 -3.87 32.61
CA ALA A 98 40.40 -3.61 32.78
C ALA A 98 39.85 -2.75 31.63
N MET A 99 40.57 -1.72 31.19
CA MET A 99 40.18 -0.90 30.02
C MET A 99 40.20 -1.72 28.72
N LEU A 100 41.19 -2.59 28.51
CA LEU A 100 41.26 -3.47 27.35
C LEU A 100 40.14 -4.51 27.36
N LEU A 101 39.82 -5.09 28.52
CA LEU A 101 38.70 -6.00 28.70
C LEU A 101 37.35 -5.28 28.52
N MET A 102 37.19 -4.07 29.04
CA MET A 102 35.99 -3.25 28.80
C MET A 102 35.85 -2.83 27.34
N ARG A 103 36.95 -2.48 26.66
CA ARG A 103 36.95 -2.20 25.21
C ARG A 103 36.61 -3.45 24.40
N ARG A 104 37.13 -4.62 24.79
CA ARG A 104 36.80 -5.90 24.15
C ARG A 104 35.35 -6.28 24.39
N ARG A 105 34.82 -6.05 25.60
CA ARG A 105 33.41 -6.28 25.95
C ARG A 105 32.48 -5.31 25.22
N ARG A 106 32.83 -4.03 25.11
CA ARG A 106 32.09 -3.06 24.27
C ARG A 106 32.09 -3.45 22.80
N ARG A 107 33.22 -3.88 22.23
CA ARG A 107 33.24 -4.40 20.85
C ARG A 107 32.40 -5.66 20.69
N HIS A 108 32.37 -6.52 21.71
CA HIS A 108 31.53 -7.73 21.70
C HIS A 108 30.03 -7.39 21.85
N ASP A 109 29.67 -6.39 22.65
CA ASP A 109 28.28 -5.91 22.76
C ASP A 109 27.84 -5.12 21.51
N ASP A 110 28.73 -4.37 20.85
CA ASP A 110 28.45 -3.75 19.56
C ASP A 110 28.26 -4.80 18.46
N THR A 111 29.13 -5.81 18.37
CA THR A 111 28.95 -6.91 17.40
C THR A 111 27.70 -7.74 17.68
N ARG A 112 27.39 -8.04 18.95
CA ARG A 112 26.14 -8.71 19.34
C ARG A 112 24.91 -7.84 19.12
N GLY A 113 25.03 -6.53 19.32
CA GLY A 113 24.02 -5.52 19.00
C GLY A 113 23.77 -5.41 17.50
N GLN A 114 24.83 -5.50 16.69
CA GLN A 114 24.77 -5.47 15.23
C GLN A 114 24.25 -6.79 14.65
N GLU A 115 24.59 -7.93 15.24
CA GLU A 115 24.04 -9.23 14.90
C GLU A 115 22.57 -9.37 15.32
N THR A 116 22.17 -8.84 16.48
CA THR A 116 20.76 -8.87 16.91
C THR A 116 19.90 -7.89 16.11
N THR A 117 20.39 -6.70 15.77
CA THR A 117 19.70 -5.79 14.85
C THR A 117 19.66 -6.32 13.42
N ARG A 118 20.72 -6.98 12.94
CA ARG A 118 20.71 -7.68 11.63
C ARG A 118 19.80 -8.90 11.63
N ALA A 119 19.72 -9.66 12.73
CA ALA A 119 18.80 -10.78 12.89
C ALA A 119 17.34 -10.33 13.12
N ALA A 120 17.11 -9.16 13.71
CA ALA A 120 15.80 -8.53 13.82
C ALA A 120 15.36 -7.93 12.48
N ALA A 121 16.26 -7.25 11.76
CA ALA A 121 16.01 -6.77 10.39
C ALA A 121 15.75 -7.94 9.43
N LYS A 122 16.52 -9.03 9.52
CA LYS A 122 16.28 -10.27 8.77
C LYS A 122 14.93 -10.91 9.13
N ARG A 123 14.53 -10.90 10.41
CA ARG A 123 13.20 -11.39 10.83
C ARG A 123 12.05 -10.48 10.40
N VAL A 124 12.24 -9.17 10.33
CA VAL A 124 11.22 -8.23 9.81
C VAL A 124 11.08 -8.40 8.29
N ILE A 125 12.17 -8.69 7.58
CA ILE A 125 12.14 -9.07 6.16
C ILE A 125 11.43 -10.43 5.98
N ASP A 126 11.70 -11.43 6.82
CA ASP A 126 11.04 -12.75 6.78
C ASP A 126 9.55 -12.72 7.20
N LEU A 127 9.11 -11.73 7.99
CA LEU A 127 7.71 -11.60 8.44
C LEU A 127 6.85 -10.69 7.53
N GLY A 128 7.49 -9.86 6.69
CA GLY A 128 6.83 -8.94 5.77
C GLY A 128 6.87 -9.35 4.30
N GLY A 129 7.57 -10.44 3.97
CA GLY A 129 7.62 -10.96 2.61
C GLY A 129 7.79 -12.46 2.62
N VAL A 130 6.71 -13.19 2.33
CA VAL A 130 6.84 -14.50 1.69
C VAL A 130 7.29 -14.23 0.25
N GLY A 131 8.54 -13.80 0.11
CA GLY A 131 9.31 -13.95 -1.10
C GLY A 131 9.87 -15.36 -1.05
N ASP A 132 9.24 -16.26 -1.79
CA ASP A 132 9.85 -17.53 -2.11
C ASP A 132 11.27 -17.21 -2.61
N LYS A 133 12.29 -17.82 -1.99
CA LYS A 133 13.64 -17.78 -2.56
C LYS A 133 13.54 -18.53 -3.88
N GLU A 134 13.38 -17.80 -4.97
CA GLU A 134 13.52 -18.31 -6.31
C GLU A 134 14.98 -18.78 -6.44
N GLU A 135 15.17 -20.09 -6.44
CA GLU A 135 16.35 -20.67 -7.06
C GLU A 135 16.32 -20.20 -8.52
N GLU A 136 17.34 -19.45 -8.92
CA GLU A 136 17.59 -19.12 -10.33
C GLU A 136 17.86 -20.44 -11.06
N ASP A 137 16.81 -21.01 -11.66
CA ASP A 137 16.94 -22.08 -12.64
C ASP A 137 17.35 -21.44 -13.97
N ASP A 138 18.63 -21.62 -14.29
CA ASP A 138 19.30 -21.08 -15.46
C ASP A 138 18.84 -21.82 -16.73
N THR A 139 18.03 -21.12 -17.53
CA THR A 139 17.84 -21.23 -18.98
C THR A 139 17.49 -22.61 -19.59
N SER A 140 16.19 -22.84 -19.87
CA SER A 140 15.77 -23.37 -21.18
C SER A 140 14.31 -23.02 -21.53
N ASP A 141 14.14 -22.44 -22.72
CA ASP A 141 12.90 -22.00 -23.37
C ASP A 141 12.22 -20.74 -22.81
N MET A 142 12.94 -19.63 -22.96
CA MET A 142 12.59 -18.22 -22.67
C MET A 142 11.51 -17.63 -23.60
N VAL A 143 10.48 -18.39 -23.98
CA VAL A 143 9.30 -17.81 -24.64
C VAL A 143 8.12 -18.02 -23.72
N SER A 144 7.72 -16.97 -23.01
CA SER A 144 6.44 -16.96 -22.32
C SER A 144 5.36 -17.22 -23.39
N PRO A 145 4.58 -18.31 -23.34
CA PRO A 145 3.49 -18.56 -24.28
C PRO A 145 2.43 -17.45 -24.29
N LEU A 146 2.45 -16.58 -23.28
CA LEU A 146 1.62 -15.38 -23.18
C LEU A 146 2.08 -14.26 -24.13
N HIS A 147 3.35 -14.24 -24.49
CA HIS A 147 3.98 -13.21 -25.28
C HIS A 147 4.34 -13.76 -26.65
N ARG A 148 3.65 -13.26 -27.67
CA ARG A 148 4.12 -13.44 -29.05
C ARG A 148 5.25 -12.43 -29.26
N GLU A 149 6.37 -12.87 -29.81
CA GLU A 149 7.49 -11.97 -30.15
C GLU A 149 7.06 -10.95 -31.20
N ASP A 150 6.19 -11.36 -32.13
CA ASP A 150 5.72 -10.55 -33.25
C ASP A 150 4.29 -10.01 -33.05
N VAL A 151 4.04 -9.28 -31.95
CA VAL A 151 2.76 -8.56 -31.81
C VAL A 151 2.79 -7.30 -32.68
N PRO A 152 1.88 -7.15 -33.66
CA PRO A 152 1.84 -5.93 -34.48
C PRO A 152 1.44 -4.73 -33.62
N HIS A 153 2.20 -3.64 -33.75
CA HIS A 153 1.83 -2.37 -33.14
C HIS A 153 0.79 -1.68 -34.03
N VAL A 154 -0.31 -1.24 -33.44
CA VAL A 154 -1.41 -0.56 -34.12
C VAL A 154 -1.47 0.92 -33.71
N PRO A 155 -1.98 1.83 -34.55
CA PRO A 155 -2.22 3.22 -34.16
C PRO A 155 -3.13 3.31 -32.93
N PHE A 156 -2.76 4.15 -31.96
CA PHE A 156 -3.58 4.42 -30.80
C PHE A 156 -4.67 5.44 -31.13
N GLU A 157 -5.93 5.05 -30.97
CA GLU A 157 -7.07 5.94 -31.15
C GLU A 157 -7.40 6.65 -29.83
N HIS A 158 -7.41 7.99 -29.87
CA HIS A 158 -7.65 8.82 -28.70
C HIS A 158 -8.64 9.94 -29.01
N THR A 159 -9.67 10.07 -28.16
CA THR A 159 -10.60 11.21 -28.20
C THR A 159 -10.06 12.34 -27.32
N ARG A 160 -9.51 13.36 -27.94
CA ARG A 160 -9.04 14.58 -27.25
C ARG A 160 -10.22 15.49 -26.91
N MET A 161 -10.31 15.90 -25.64
CA MET A 161 -11.27 16.90 -25.16
C MET A 161 -10.64 18.30 -25.13
N THR A 162 -11.48 19.35 -25.03
CA THR A 162 -10.98 20.70 -24.69
C THR A 162 -10.50 20.73 -23.25
N VAL A 163 -9.73 21.75 -22.89
CA VAL A 163 -9.21 21.91 -21.51
C VAL A 163 -10.36 22.13 -20.54
N GLU A 164 -11.34 22.94 -20.93
CA GLU A 164 -12.52 23.27 -20.11
C GLU A 164 -13.36 22.01 -19.83
N GLU A 165 -13.58 21.19 -20.85
CA GLU A 165 -14.31 19.93 -20.71
C GLU A 165 -13.54 18.92 -19.86
N SER A 166 -12.22 18.84 -20.04
CA SER A 166 -11.36 17.97 -19.23
C SER A 166 -11.40 18.37 -17.76
N GLN A 167 -11.34 19.67 -17.47
CA GLN A 167 -11.43 20.22 -16.11
C GLN A 167 -12.79 19.90 -15.47
N ARG A 168 -13.89 20.17 -16.18
CA ARG A 168 -15.25 19.88 -15.71
C ARG A 168 -15.44 18.40 -15.36
N ARG A 169 -15.04 17.50 -16.26
CA ARG A 169 -15.17 16.05 -16.03
C ARG A 169 -14.30 15.56 -14.88
N ALA A 170 -13.10 16.12 -14.71
CA ALA A 170 -12.21 15.78 -13.60
C ALA A 170 -12.83 16.17 -12.25
N GLU A 171 -13.43 17.35 -12.15
CA GLU A 171 -14.12 17.82 -10.94
C GLU A 171 -15.36 16.95 -10.62
N GLU A 172 -16.19 16.64 -11.62
CA GLU A 172 -17.35 15.77 -11.46
C GLU A 172 -16.96 14.38 -10.96
N PHE A 173 -15.93 13.78 -11.57
CA PHE A 173 -15.45 12.47 -11.16
C PHE A 173 -14.81 12.51 -9.76
N TYR A 174 -14.07 13.56 -9.42
CA TYR A 174 -13.58 13.78 -8.07
C TYR A 174 -14.73 13.84 -7.06
N HIS A 175 -15.79 14.61 -7.33
CA HIS A 175 -16.95 14.71 -6.44
C HIS A 175 -17.65 13.36 -6.26
N LEU A 176 -17.85 12.60 -7.34
CA LEU A 176 -18.41 11.24 -7.29
C LEU A 176 -17.55 10.31 -6.42
N MET A 177 -16.24 10.27 -6.66
CA MET A 177 -15.33 9.40 -5.92
C MET A 177 -15.14 9.84 -4.47
N ASN A 178 -15.28 11.14 -4.20
CA ASN A 178 -15.20 11.66 -2.85
C ASN A 178 -16.40 11.23 -1.98
N GLN A 179 -17.57 10.95 -2.59
CA GLN A 179 -18.73 10.40 -1.88
C GLN A 179 -18.53 8.95 -1.43
N ARG A 180 -17.62 8.19 -2.06
CA ARG A 180 -17.37 6.79 -1.70
C ARG A 180 -16.90 6.66 -0.25
N ARG A 181 -17.62 5.85 0.53
CA ARG A 181 -17.26 5.41 1.88
C ARG A 181 -17.24 3.88 1.94
N SER A 182 -16.39 3.31 2.80
CA SER A 182 -16.41 1.86 3.04
C SER A 182 -17.54 1.53 4.02
N LEU A 183 -18.51 0.75 3.56
CA LEU A 183 -19.74 0.46 4.31
C LEU A 183 -19.70 -0.94 4.93
N ARG A 184 -20.27 -1.10 6.12
CA ARG A 184 -20.28 -2.38 6.87
C ARG A 184 -21.68 -2.93 7.12
N PHE A 185 -22.72 -2.26 6.62
CA PHE A 185 -24.12 -2.61 6.82
C PHE A 185 -24.82 -2.61 5.46
N PHE A 186 -25.36 -3.75 5.05
CA PHE A 186 -25.85 -3.97 3.69
C PHE A 186 -27.35 -4.30 3.68
N SER A 187 -28.03 -3.85 2.64
CA SER A 187 -29.38 -4.34 2.34
C SER A 187 -29.29 -5.73 1.71
N HIS A 188 -30.33 -6.55 1.92
CA HIS A 188 -30.52 -7.82 1.23
C HIS A 188 -31.07 -7.66 -0.20
N ASP A 189 -31.35 -6.42 -0.64
CA ASP A 189 -31.89 -6.15 -1.97
C ASP A 189 -30.98 -6.76 -3.06
N PRO A 190 -31.55 -7.50 -4.02
CA PRO A 190 -30.77 -8.24 -4.98
C PRO A 190 -30.02 -7.31 -5.93
N VAL A 191 -28.78 -7.66 -6.25
CA VAL A 191 -28.00 -7.02 -7.33
C VAL A 191 -27.96 -7.98 -8.53
N PRO A 192 -28.38 -7.55 -9.74
CA PRO A 192 -28.37 -8.40 -10.91
C PRO A 192 -26.96 -8.93 -11.24
N ARG A 193 -26.84 -10.23 -11.55
CA ARG A 193 -25.58 -10.87 -11.95
C ARG A 193 -24.87 -10.12 -13.09
N ARG A 194 -25.63 -9.71 -14.11
CA ARG A 194 -25.10 -8.94 -15.26
C ARG A 194 -24.43 -7.63 -14.83
N LEU A 195 -24.93 -6.97 -13.79
CA LEU A 195 -24.31 -5.77 -13.24
C LEU A 195 -22.96 -6.13 -12.61
N VAL A 196 -22.88 -7.18 -11.79
CA VAL A 196 -21.63 -7.68 -11.21
C VAL A 196 -20.60 -8.05 -12.28
N GLU A 197 -21.02 -8.77 -13.32
CA GLU A 197 -20.16 -9.13 -14.45
C GLU A 197 -19.62 -7.89 -15.17
N THR A 198 -20.45 -6.85 -15.34
CA THR A 198 -20.03 -5.57 -15.95
C THR A 198 -18.97 -4.89 -15.10
N LEU A 199 -19.15 -4.84 -13.77
CA LEU A 199 -18.17 -4.26 -12.84
C LEU A 199 -16.84 -5.00 -12.89
N VAL A 200 -16.86 -6.33 -12.92
CA VAL A 200 -15.66 -7.16 -13.02
C VAL A 200 -14.98 -6.98 -14.39
N ARG A 201 -15.75 -6.90 -15.48
CA ARG A 201 -15.19 -6.58 -16.81
C ARG A 201 -14.50 -5.22 -16.82
N THR A 202 -15.07 -4.21 -16.16
CA THR A 202 -14.40 -2.91 -15.99
C THR A 202 -13.11 -3.04 -15.19
N ALA A 203 -13.09 -3.83 -14.11
CA ALA A 203 -11.86 -4.10 -13.36
C ALA A 203 -10.76 -4.75 -14.22
N GLY A 204 -11.15 -5.64 -15.14
CA GLY A 204 -10.24 -6.31 -16.07
C GLY A 204 -9.55 -5.40 -17.09
N THR A 205 -9.98 -4.14 -17.24
CA THR A 205 -9.31 -3.19 -18.13
C THR A 205 -8.06 -2.56 -17.50
N ALA A 206 -7.66 -3.01 -16.31
CA ALA A 206 -6.48 -2.52 -15.62
C ALA A 206 -5.19 -2.82 -16.38
N PRO A 207 -4.15 -1.97 -16.24
CA PRO A 207 -2.82 -2.34 -16.70
C PRO A 207 -2.24 -3.47 -15.84
N SER A 208 -1.36 -4.27 -16.43
CA SER A 208 -0.61 -5.31 -15.73
C SER A 208 0.81 -5.42 -16.27
N GLY A 209 1.75 -5.79 -15.39
CA GLY A 209 3.14 -6.02 -15.78
C GLY A 209 3.21 -7.07 -16.89
N ALA A 210 3.81 -6.69 -18.02
CA ALA A 210 3.89 -7.53 -19.21
C ALA A 210 2.51 -8.10 -19.65
N HIS A 211 1.44 -7.33 -19.51
CA HIS A 211 0.07 -7.74 -19.91
C HIS A 211 -0.35 -9.13 -19.38
N THR A 212 0.10 -9.48 -18.16
CA THR A 212 -0.13 -10.81 -17.58
C THR A 212 -1.54 -11.02 -17.04
N GLU A 213 -2.31 -9.94 -16.83
CA GLU A 213 -3.68 -9.97 -16.28
C GLU A 213 -3.82 -10.87 -15.04
N PRO A 214 -2.98 -10.71 -13.99
CA PRO A 214 -2.72 -11.74 -12.98
C PRO A 214 -3.78 -11.79 -11.87
N TRP A 215 -5.05 -11.75 -12.23
CA TRP A 215 -6.18 -11.63 -11.32
C TRP A 215 -7.27 -12.67 -11.60
N SER A 216 -7.93 -13.11 -10.54
CA SER A 216 -9.16 -13.90 -10.61
C SER A 216 -10.22 -13.33 -9.68
N PHE A 217 -11.44 -13.17 -10.20
CA PHE A 217 -12.59 -12.67 -9.47
C PHE A 217 -13.58 -13.81 -9.23
N VAL A 218 -13.77 -14.17 -7.98
CA VAL A 218 -14.78 -15.15 -7.56
C VAL A 218 -15.97 -14.40 -7.00
N ALA A 219 -17.11 -14.45 -7.69
CA ALA A 219 -18.35 -13.79 -7.26
C ALA A 219 -19.27 -14.83 -6.62
N VAL A 220 -19.57 -14.66 -5.33
CA VAL A 220 -20.38 -15.60 -4.54
C VAL A 220 -21.71 -14.95 -4.14
N SER A 221 -22.83 -15.52 -4.59
CA SER A 221 -24.18 -15.17 -4.13
C SER A 221 -24.89 -16.31 -3.40
N ASP A 222 -24.37 -17.54 -3.50
CA ASP A 222 -24.89 -18.70 -2.81
C ASP A 222 -24.84 -18.49 -1.28
N ALA A 223 -25.99 -18.65 -0.63
CA ALA A 223 -26.15 -18.36 0.80
C ALA A 223 -25.32 -19.30 1.69
N GLU A 224 -25.21 -20.57 1.32
CA GLU A 224 -24.46 -21.58 2.08
C GLU A 224 -22.96 -21.30 1.99
N ILE A 225 -22.45 -21.01 0.79
CA ILE A 225 -21.04 -20.65 0.61
C ILE A 225 -20.72 -19.34 1.34
N LYS A 226 -21.60 -18.33 1.31
CA LYS A 226 -21.41 -17.08 2.08
C LYS A 226 -21.35 -17.33 3.59
N GLU A 227 -22.17 -18.23 4.12
CA GLU A 227 -22.13 -18.61 5.54
C GLU A 227 -20.80 -19.29 5.89
N GLN A 228 -20.31 -20.20 5.04
CA GLN A 228 -19.01 -20.85 5.24
C GLN A 228 -17.84 -19.86 5.16
N ILE A 229 -17.90 -18.89 4.23
CA ILE A 229 -16.93 -17.79 4.16
C ILE A 229 -16.96 -16.98 5.47
N ARG A 230 -18.15 -16.64 5.96
CA ARG A 230 -18.32 -15.89 7.20
C ARG A 230 -17.70 -16.63 8.38
N ALA A 231 -18.01 -17.90 8.57
CA ALA A 231 -17.46 -18.72 9.66
C ALA A 231 -15.92 -18.72 9.65
N ILE A 232 -15.30 -18.99 8.49
CA ILE A 232 -13.83 -18.96 8.33
C ILE A 232 -13.26 -17.59 8.73
N VAL A 233 -13.89 -16.51 8.28
CA VAL A 233 -13.40 -15.15 8.55
C VAL A 233 -13.58 -14.77 10.01
N GLU A 234 -14.71 -15.07 10.62
CA GLU A 234 -14.99 -14.73 12.03
C GLU A 234 -14.07 -15.51 12.98
N ASP A 235 -13.85 -16.81 12.74
CA ASP A 235 -12.95 -17.66 13.54
C ASP A 235 -11.51 -17.12 13.54
N GLU A 236 -10.97 -16.81 12.36
CA GLU A 236 -9.62 -16.27 12.23
C GLU A 236 -9.51 -14.83 12.77
N GLU A 237 -10.55 -14.01 12.59
CA GLU A 237 -10.59 -12.65 13.14
C GLU A 237 -10.64 -12.65 14.67
N GLU A 238 -11.36 -13.58 15.31
CA GLU A 238 -11.33 -13.72 16.76
C GLU A 238 -9.89 -13.99 17.26
N ILE A 239 -9.18 -14.90 16.60
CA ILE A 239 -7.77 -15.19 16.89
C ILE A 239 -6.89 -13.95 16.62
N ASN A 240 -7.17 -13.22 15.54
CA ASN A 240 -6.43 -12.00 15.21
C ASN A 240 -6.60 -10.94 16.30
N TYR A 241 -7.82 -10.61 16.71
CA TYR A 241 -8.08 -9.60 17.74
C TYR A 241 -7.56 -10.00 19.12
N THR A 242 -7.62 -11.30 19.47
CA THR A 242 -7.24 -11.78 20.80
C THR A 242 -5.74 -12.06 20.96
N LYS A 243 -5.06 -12.47 19.89
CA LYS A 243 -3.68 -13.00 19.98
C LYS A 243 -2.68 -12.39 19.00
N ARG A 244 -3.07 -12.11 17.75
CA ARG A 244 -2.09 -11.78 16.68
C ARG A 244 -1.95 -10.28 16.40
N MET A 245 -3.04 -9.52 16.50
CA MET A 245 -3.01 -8.07 16.35
C MET A 245 -2.41 -7.45 17.61
N GLY A 246 -1.29 -6.73 17.43
CA GLY A 246 -0.66 -6.01 18.53
C GLY A 246 -1.61 -4.96 19.14
N LYS A 247 -1.34 -4.58 20.41
CA LYS A 247 -2.17 -3.60 21.15
C LYS A 247 -2.39 -2.28 20.40
N GLN A 248 -1.38 -1.82 19.67
CA GLN A 248 -1.45 -0.59 18.89
C GLN A 248 -2.46 -0.72 17.74
N TRP A 249 -2.39 -1.80 16.97
CA TRP A 249 -3.32 -2.05 15.88
C TRP A 249 -4.77 -2.12 16.38
N VAL A 250 -5.02 -2.86 17.47
CA VAL A 250 -6.36 -2.92 18.08
C VAL A 250 -6.85 -1.53 18.51
N LYS A 251 -5.97 -0.67 19.04
CA LYS A 251 -6.30 0.71 19.41
C LYS A 251 -6.69 1.53 18.17
N ASP A 252 -5.96 1.40 17.07
CA ASP A 252 -6.20 2.15 15.84
C ASP A 252 -7.53 1.76 15.18
N LEU A 253 -7.99 0.52 15.39
CA LEU A 253 -9.27 0.02 14.88
C LEU A 253 -10.51 0.51 15.66
N LYS A 254 -10.34 1.03 16.89
CA LYS A 254 -11.47 1.43 17.75
C LYS A 254 -12.38 2.48 17.11
N ALA A 255 -11.81 3.43 16.37
CA ALA A 255 -12.56 4.48 15.67
C ALA A 255 -13.56 3.92 14.63
N PHE A 256 -13.31 2.70 14.13
CA PHE A 256 -14.13 2.04 13.14
C PHE A 256 -15.17 1.10 13.74
N LYS A 257 -15.19 0.93 15.07
CA LYS A 257 -16.11 0.03 15.82
C LYS A 257 -16.18 -1.37 15.20
N THR A 258 -15.02 -1.87 14.76
CA THR A 258 -14.91 -3.19 14.12
C THR A 258 -14.69 -4.26 15.19
N THR A 259 -15.41 -5.37 15.05
CA THR A 259 -15.27 -6.58 15.86
C THR A 259 -14.93 -7.77 14.95
N TRP A 260 -14.81 -8.97 15.51
CA TRP A 260 -14.66 -10.19 14.73
C TRP A 260 -15.94 -10.57 13.98
N THR A 261 -17.12 -10.14 14.44
CA THR A 261 -18.42 -10.38 13.78
C THR A 261 -18.53 -9.63 12.45
N LYS A 262 -18.85 -10.35 11.36
CA LYS A 262 -18.90 -9.87 9.98
C LYS A 262 -20.23 -10.20 9.30
N GLU A 263 -21.34 -9.76 9.88
CA GLU A 263 -22.72 -9.97 9.36
C GLU A 263 -22.87 -9.61 7.88
N TYR A 264 -22.17 -8.57 7.42
CA TYR A 264 -22.15 -8.15 6.03
C TYR A 264 -21.74 -9.23 5.01
N LEU A 265 -21.04 -10.29 5.43
CA LEU A 265 -20.66 -11.41 4.57
C LEU A 265 -21.84 -12.28 4.17
N THR A 266 -22.89 -12.29 4.98
CA THR A 266 -24.13 -13.03 4.72
C THR A 266 -25.25 -12.09 4.25
N GLU A 267 -25.28 -10.84 4.73
CA GLU A 267 -26.28 -9.85 4.35
C GLU A 267 -26.14 -9.37 2.90
N ALA A 268 -24.91 -9.03 2.48
CA ALA A 268 -24.68 -8.51 1.13
C ALA A 268 -25.09 -9.56 0.07
N PRO A 269 -25.79 -9.17 -1.01
CA PRO A 269 -26.25 -10.10 -2.03
C PRO A 269 -25.09 -10.79 -2.77
N TRP A 270 -23.91 -10.16 -2.82
CA TRP A 270 -22.70 -10.75 -3.38
C TRP A 270 -21.50 -10.55 -2.45
N VAL A 271 -20.58 -11.52 -2.47
CA VAL A 271 -19.23 -11.39 -1.93
C VAL A 271 -18.23 -11.67 -3.04
N LEU A 272 -17.40 -10.68 -3.37
CA LEU A 272 -16.32 -10.83 -4.35
C LEU A 272 -15.03 -11.18 -3.60
N LEU A 273 -14.39 -12.27 -3.99
CA LEU A 273 -13.05 -12.62 -3.55
C LEU A 273 -12.09 -12.45 -4.72
N ILE A 274 -11.10 -11.59 -4.53
CA ILE A 274 -10.12 -11.24 -5.56
C ILE A 274 -8.81 -11.93 -5.22
N PHE A 275 -8.38 -12.81 -6.10
CA PHE A 275 -7.13 -13.55 -6.00
C PHE A 275 -6.10 -12.95 -6.95
N LYS A 276 -4.87 -12.76 -6.46
CA LYS A 276 -3.70 -12.50 -7.30
C LYS A 276 -3.05 -13.82 -7.72
N GLN A 277 -2.49 -13.84 -8.91
CA GLN A 277 -1.75 -14.97 -9.47
C GLN A 277 -0.27 -14.60 -9.57
N PRO A 278 0.63 -15.11 -8.70
CA PRO A 278 2.06 -14.84 -8.80
C PRO A 278 2.72 -15.47 -10.03
N TYR A 279 2.13 -16.53 -10.57
CA TYR A 279 2.58 -17.21 -11.77
C TYR A 279 1.43 -17.98 -12.44
N THR A 280 1.60 -18.31 -13.72
CA THR A 280 0.78 -19.29 -14.44
C THR A 280 1.55 -20.62 -14.51
N PRO A 281 1.00 -21.74 -14.01
CA PRO A 281 1.61 -23.05 -14.17
C PRO A 281 1.45 -23.56 -15.61
N LEU A 282 2.49 -24.22 -16.14
CA LEU A 282 2.49 -24.89 -17.44
C LEU A 282 2.28 -26.41 -17.29
N PRO A 283 1.77 -27.10 -18.33
CA PRO A 283 1.54 -28.55 -18.27
C PRO A 283 2.79 -29.39 -18.01
N ASP A 284 3.97 -28.86 -18.35
CA ASP A 284 5.28 -29.50 -18.16
C ASP A 284 5.87 -29.25 -16.76
N GLY A 285 5.14 -28.58 -15.86
CA GLY A 285 5.57 -28.25 -14.51
C GLY A 285 6.34 -26.94 -14.39
N ARG A 286 6.68 -26.27 -15.51
CA ARG A 286 7.28 -24.93 -15.48
C ARG A 286 6.27 -23.87 -15.04
N LYS A 287 6.77 -22.69 -14.72
CA LYS A 287 5.97 -21.53 -14.29
C LYS A 287 6.29 -20.32 -15.15
N ILE A 288 5.27 -19.57 -15.53
CA ILE A 288 5.41 -18.24 -16.12
C ILE A 288 5.18 -17.25 -14.99
N ASN A 289 6.22 -16.52 -14.59
CA ASN A 289 6.11 -15.54 -13.53
C ASN A 289 5.27 -14.33 -13.96
N HIS A 290 4.46 -13.82 -13.04
CA HIS A 290 3.70 -12.59 -13.24
C HIS A 290 4.38 -11.42 -12.51
N TYR A 291 5.01 -10.55 -13.29
CA TYR A 291 5.71 -9.37 -12.78
C TYR A 291 4.74 -8.40 -12.10
N TYR A 292 5.10 -7.94 -10.91
CA TYR A 292 4.31 -6.97 -10.14
C TYR A 292 2.83 -7.38 -9.99
N HIS A 293 2.55 -8.69 -9.86
CA HIS A 293 1.18 -9.23 -9.84
C HIS A 293 0.31 -8.65 -8.73
N GLU A 294 0.87 -8.38 -7.55
CA GLU A 294 0.14 -7.76 -6.45
C GLU A 294 -0.29 -6.32 -6.79
N ILE A 295 0.63 -5.50 -7.31
CA ILE A 295 0.35 -4.12 -7.73
C ILE A 295 -0.66 -4.11 -8.87
N SER A 296 -0.48 -4.97 -9.87
CA SER A 296 -1.40 -5.09 -11.02
C SER A 296 -2.82 -5.44 -10.54
N THR A 297 -2.95 -6.42 -9.65
CA THR A 297 -4.24 -6.81 -9.07
C THR A 297 -4.84 -5.68 -8.21
N ALA A 298 -4.03 -4.96 -7.46
CA ALA A 298 -4.49 -3.81 -6.66
C ALA A 298 -5.01 -2.66 -7.53
N LEU A 299 -4.37 -2.36 -8.67
CA LEU A 299 -4.87 -1.38 -9.65
C LEU A 299 -6.22 -1.80 -10.22
N SER A 300 -6.38 -3.08 -10.56
CA SER A 300 -7.66 -3.65 -10.99
C SER A 300 -8.74 -3.51 -9.91
N CYS A 301 -8.40 -3.74 -8.64
CA CYS A 301 -9.30 -3.50 -7.52
C CYS A 301 -9.67 -2.02 -7.37
N GLY A 302 -8.74 -1.09 -7.63
CA GLY A 302 -9.01 0.35 -7.64
C GLY A 302 -10.06 0.74 -8.69
N ILE A 303 -9.92 0.20 -9.91
CA ILE A 303 -10.90 0.38 -10.98
C ILE A 303 -12.25 -0.25 -10.59
N LEU A 304 -12.25 -1.44 -9.98
CA LEU A 304 -13.47 -2.08 -9.48
C LEU A 304 -14.20 -1.20 -8.45
N LEU A 305 -13.48 -0.61 -7.49
CA LEU A 305 -14.06 0.28 -6.48
C LEU A 305 -14.67 1.54 -7.11
N ALA A 306 -14.04 2.09 -8.15
CA ALA A 306 -14.60 3.21 -8.91
C ALA A 306 -15.85 2.81 -9.68
N ALA A 307 -15.85 1.65 -10.34
CA ALA A 307 -17.00 1.11 -11.06
C ALA A 307 -18.19 0.86 -10.13
N ILE A 308 -17.94 0.29 -8.94
CA ILE A 308 -18.97 0.05 -7.90
C ILE A 308 -19.63 1.37 -7.48
N GLN A 309 -18.82 2.39 -7.17
CA GLN A 309 -19.32 3.72 -6.80
C GLN A 309 -20.14 4.35 -7.94
N ASN A 310 -19.63 4.27 -9.17
CA ASN A 310 -20.30 4.80 -10.35
C ASN A 310 -21.66 4.11 -10.62
N ALA A 311 -21.78 2.82 -10.30
CA ALA A 311 -23.02 2.06 -10.46
C ALA A 311 -24.03 2.26 -9.30
N GLY A 312 -23.73 3.12 -8.33
CA GLY A 312 -24.61 3.37 -7.17
C GLY A 312 -24.61 2.23 -6.14
N LEU A 313 -23.61 1.36 -6.16
CA LEU A 313 -23.42 0.29 -5.17
C LEU A 313 -22.36 0.68 -4.13
N VAL A 314 -22.32 -0.09 -3.04
CA VAL A 314 -21.36 0.11 -1.95
C VAL A 314 -20.62 -1.18 -1.65
N THR A 315 -19.45 -1.05 -1.01
CA THR A 315 -18.64 -2.18 -0.58
C THR A 315 -17.75 -1.85 0.62
N LEU A 316 -17.12 -2.87 1.18
CA LEU A 316 -16.03 -2.81 2.14
C LEU A 316 -14.79 -3.45 1.54
N THR A 317 -13.68 -2.73 1.49
CA THR A 317 -12.38 -3.37 1.25
C THR A 317 -11.91 -4.09 2.51
N SER A 318 -11.95 -5.42 2.49
CA SER A 318 -11.47 -6.27 3.59
C SER A 318 -10.28 -7.13 3.17
N THR A 319 -9.33 -7.28 4.09
CA THR A 319 -8.15 -8.15 3.96
C THR A 319 -8.19 -9.15 5.11
N PRO A 320 -8.95 -10.27 4.98
CA PRO A 320 -9.13 -11.22 6.07
C PRO A 320 -7.82 -11.98 6.33
N LEU A 321 -7.02 -11.45 7.26
CA LEU A 321 -5.67 -11.92 7.55
C LEU A 321 -5.72 -13.41 7.95
N ASN A 322 -4.81 -14.20 7.38
CA ASN A 322 -4.69 -15.66 7.57
C ASN A 322 -5.86 -16.52 7.03
N CYS A 323 -6.91 -15.92 6.46
CA CYS A 323 -8.02 -16.68 5.89
C CYS A 323 -7.73 -17.23 4.48
N GLY A 324 -6.67 -16.72 3.82
CA GLY A 324 -6.37 -17.00 2.41
C GLY A 324 -6.37 -18.50 2.04
N PRO A 325 -5.61 -19.38 2.74
CA PRO A 325 -5.57 -20.81 2.43
C PRO A 325 -6.92 -21.53 2.60
N ALA A 326 -7.68 -21.20 3.64
CA ALA A 326 -8.98 -21.79 3.91
C ALA A 326 -10.02 -21.37 2.87
N LEU A 327 -10.09 -20.06 2.56
CA LEU A 327 -10.98 -19.52 1.54
C LEU A 327 -10.62 -20.02 0.13
N ARG A 328 -9.32 -20.17 -0.18
CA ARG A 328 -8.84 -20.78 -1.43
C ARG A 328 -9.34 -22.22 -1.58
N THR A 329 -9.24 -23.00 -0.51
CA THR A 329 -9.70 -24.40 -0.48
C THR A 329 -11.22 -24.49 -0.62
N LEU A 330 -11.96 -23.70 0.16
CA LEU A 330 -13.42 -23.63 0.11
C LEU A 330 -13.92 -23.36 -1.32
N LEU A 331 -13.30 -22.40 -2.00
CA LEU A 331 -13.70 -21.98 -3.34
C LEU A 331 -13.03 -22.79 -4.46
N THR A 332 -12.39 -23.92 -4.12
CA THR A 332 -11.72 -24.82 -5.06
C THR A 332 -10.73 -24.08 -5.98
N ARG A 333 -10.03 -23.08 -5.45
CA ARG A 333 -9.06 -22.27 -6.20
C ARG A 333 -7.69 -22.95 -6.26
N PRO A 334 -6.98 -22.83 -7.41
CA PRO A 334 -5.71 -23.50 -7.60
C PRO A 334 -4.65 -22.97 -6.63
N ALA A 335 -3.63 -23.79 -6.33
CA ALA A 335 -2.61 -23.46 -5.32
C ALA A 335 -1.77 -22.21 -5.64
N HIS A 336 -1.69 -21.82 -6.91
CA HIS A 336 -0.99 -20.62 -7.35
C HIS A 336 -1.79 -19.33 -7.12
N GLU A 337 -3.08 -19.41 -6.76
CA GLU A 337 -3.86 -18.21 -6.44
C GLU A 337 -3.77 -17.85 -4.97
N LYS A 338 -3.52 -16.57 -4.68
CA LYS A 338 -3.45 -16.04 -3.31
C LYS A 338 -4.53 -14.97 -3.14
N LEU A 339 -5.37 -15.08 -2.11
CA LEU A 339 -6.40 -14.08 -1.82
C LEU A 339 -5.73 -12.72 -1.56
N LEU A 340 -6.19 -11.69 -2.24
CA LEU A 340 -5.76 -10.31 -2.04
C LEU A 340 -6.82 -9.52 -1.26
N LEU A 341 -8.06 -9.47 -1.77
CA LEU A 341 -9.17 -8.72 -1.18
C LEU A 341 -10.45 -9.55 -1.10
N LEU A 342 -11.29 -9.21 -0.13
CA LEU A 342 -12.68 -9.66 -0.03
C LEU A 342 -13.59 -8.42 0.03
N LEU A 343 -14.58 -8.37 -0.86
CA LEU A 343 -15.50 -7.25 -1.04
C LEU A 343 -16.97 -7.72 -0.97
N PRO A 344 -17.70 -7.54 0.16
CA PRO A 344 -19.16 -7.60 0.14
C PRO A 344 -19.71 -6.50 -0.78
N LEU A 345 -20.66 -6.82 -1.65
CA LEU A 345 -21.20 -5.92 -2.67
C LEU A 345 -22.72 -5.90 -2.60
N GLY A 346 -23.30 -4.70 -2.53
CA GLY A 346 -24.74 -4.51 -2.44
C GLY A 346 -25.16 -3.06 -2.32
N TYR A 347 -26.38 -2.85 -1.83
CA TYR A 347 -26.91 -1.55 -1.45
C TYR A 347 -26.69 -1.27 0.05
N PRO A 348 -26.64 0.00 0.47
CA PRO A 348 -26.58 0.34 1.89
C PRO A 348 -27.85 -0.09 2.63
N ALA A 349 -27.71 -0.66 3.83
CA ALA A 349 -28.86 -0.88 4.71
C ALA A 349 -29.55 0.46 5.08
N LYS A 350 -30.85 0.42 5.36
CA LYS A 350 -31.57 1.60 5.86
C LYS A 350 -30.96 2.06 7.18
N GLY A 351 -30.52 3.32 7.24
CA GLY A 351 -29.87 3.87 8.44
C GLY A 351 -28.41 3.43 8.63
N ALA A 352 -27.78 2.84 7.60
CA ALA A 352 -26.36 2.50 7.66
C ALA A 352 -25.51 3.72 8.03
N THR A 353 -24.56 3.51 8.95
CA THR A 353 -23.66 4.57 9.43
C THR A 353 -22.23 4.33 8.97
N VAL A 354 -21.47 5.42 8.91
CA VAL A 354 -20.03 5.42 8.63
C VAL A 354 -19.34 6.29 9.69
N PRO A 355 -18.06 6.02 10.02
CA PRO A 355 -17.34 6.87 10.96
C PRO A 355 -17.19 8.29 10.39
N GLY A 356 -17.28 9.31 11.23
CA GLY A 356 -17.10 10.72 10.86
C GLY A 356 -15.62 11.08 10.67
N ILE A 357 -14.96 10.47 9.68
CA ILE A 357 -13.55 10.71 9.33
C ILE A 357 -13.41 11.60 8.11
N SER A 358 -12.31 12.35 8.05
CA SER A 358 -11.95 13.21 6.92
C SER A 358 -10.78 12.64 6.14
N ARG A 359 -10.76 12.87 4.82
CA ARG A 359 -9.56 12.64 4.00
C ARG A 359 -8.56 13.78 4.23
N LYS A 360 -7.28 13.50 3.97
CA LYS A 360 -6.23 14.52 3.96
C LYS A 360 -6.54 15.60 2.90
N PRO A 361 -6.21 16.88 3.15
CA PRO A 361 -6.30 17.94 2.15
C PRO A 361 -5.24 17.74 1.04
N LEU A 362 -5.45 18.40 -0.11
CA LEU A 362 -4.59 18.24 -1.30
C LEU A 362 -3.10 18.53 -1.01
N HIS A 363 -2.80 19.58 -0.23
CA HIS A 363 -1.42 19.98 0.09
C HIS A 363 -0.66 18.97 0.96
N GLU A 364 -1.33 17.97 1.54
CA GLU A 364 -0.67 16.87 2.27
C GLU A 364 -0.39 15.65 1.38
N ILE A 365 -0.87 15.64 0.14
CA ILE A 365 -0.79 14.49 -0.77
C ILE A 365 -0.24 14.82 -2.17
N LEU A 366 0.03 16.10 -2.46
CA LEU A 366 0.59 16.56 -3.73
C LEU A 366 1.75 17.51 -3.48
N ASP A 367 2.95 17.10 -3.90
CA ASP A 367 4.13 17.95 -4.00
C ASP A 367 4.32 18.38 -5.46
N THR A 368 4.62 19.66 -5.69
CA THR A 368 5.03 20.18 -7.00
C THR A 368 6.49 20.58 -6.90
N MET A 369 7.33 20.05 -7.80
CA MET A 369 8.78 20.26 -7.81
C MET A 369 9.19 21.40 -8.75
#